data_AF-A0A1P8W5L6-F1
#
_entry.id   AF-A0A1P8W5L6-F1
#
_cell.length_a   1.000
_cell.length_b   1.000
_cell.length_c   1.000
_cell.angle_alpha   90.00
_cell.angle_beta   90.00
_cell.angle_gamma   90.00
#
_symmetry.space_group_name_H-M   'P 1'
#
loop_
_entity.id
_entity.type
_entity.pdbx_description
1 polymer ?
#
loop_
_entity_poly.entity_id
_entity_poly.type
_entity_poly.pdbx_seq_one_letter_code
_entity_poly.pdbx_strand_id
1 'polypeptide(L)'
;ELFASYVYPSMAFYFSRDDLALNGFAHFFRDNSHEEREHAEKLMTLQNHRGGRIFLQDIKKPERDEWGSGLEALECALQLEKNVNQALLDLHKLGSDHVDPHMCDFLETHYLNEQVEAIKKLGDCVTNLSRMEAPHNGMAEYL
;
A
#
# COMPACT_ATOMS: atom_id res chain seq x y z
N GLU A 1 5.98 0.92 -2.45
CA GLU A 1 6.61 2.20 -2.84
C GLU A 1 6.01 2.75 -4.15
N LEU A 2 6.79 3.18 -5.16
CA LEU A 2 6.24 4.00 -6.27
C LEU A 2 5.09 3.37 -7.06
N PHE A 3 5.11 2.05 -7.28
CA PHE A 3 4.00 1.35 -7.91
C PHE A 3 2.75 1.36 -7.03
N ALA A 4 2.87 1.08 -5.73
CA ALA A 4 1.77 1.15 -4.78
C ALA A 4 1.21 2.58 -4.65
N SER A 5 2.09 3.58 -4.58
CA SER A 5 1.77 5.01 -4.66
C SER A 5 1.06 5.39 -5.98
N TYR A 6 1.13 4.57 -7.04
CA TYR A 6 0.38 4.79 -8.28
C TYR A 6 -0.94 4.03 -8.34
N VAL A 7 -1.02 2.87 -7.69
CA VAL A 7 -2.26 2.10 -7.52
C VAL A 7 -3.27 2.85 -6.64
N TYR A 8 -2.82 3.39 -5.51
CA TYR A 8 -3.70 4.04 -4.54
C TYR A 8 -4.45 5.28 -5.07
N PRO A 9 -3.86 6.18 -5.86
CA PRO A 9 -4.60 7.24 -6.55
C PRO A 9 -5.66 6.69 -7.51
N SER A 10 -5.36 5.60 -8.23
CA SER A 10 -6.35 4.98 -9.12
C SER A 10 -7.59 4.54 -8.34
N MET A 11 -7.39 3.90 -7.18
CA MET A 11 -8.49 3.56 -6.27
C MET A 11 -9.20 4.81 -5.73
N ALA A 12 -8.44 5.79 -5.23
CA ALA A 12 -9.00 6.99 -4.62
C ALA A 12 -9.89 7.77 -5.59
N PHE A 13 -9.41 7.99 -6.81
CA PHE A 13 -10.17 8.73 -7.82
C PHE A 13 -11.35 7.93 -8.38
N TYR A 14 -11.26 6.60 -8.42
CA TYR A 14 -12.40 5.74 -8.74
C TYR A 14 -13.53 5.95 -7.72
N PHE A 15 -13.27 5.83 -6.42
CA PHE A 15 -14.30 6.05 -5.39
C PHE A 15 -14.79 7.50 -5.27
N SER A 16 -14.07 8.46 -5.87
CA SER A 16 -14.50 9.87 -5.95
C SER A 16 -15.43 10.19 -7.13
N ARG A 17 -15.67 9.23 -8.04
CA ARG A 17 -16.60 9.42 -9.16
C ARG A 17 -18.02 9.67 -8.66
N ASP A 18 -18.81 10.41 -9.44
CA ASP A 18 -20.19 10.76 -9.11
C ASP A 18 -21.13 9.55 -9.02
N ASP A 19 -20.81 8.45 -9.71
CA ASP A 19 -21.58 7.20 -9.71
C ASP A 19 -21.23 6.25 -8.56
N LEU A 20 -20.22 6.56 -7.74
CA LEU A 20 -19.84 5.82 -6.53
C LEU A 20 -19.96 6.68 -5.27
N ALA A 21 -19.38 7.89 -5.30
CA ALA A 21 -19.45 8.92 -4.25
C ALA A 21 -19.04 8.44 -2.83
N LEU A 22 -18.14 7.47 -2.73
CA LEU A 22 -17.66 6.90 -1.47
C LEU A 22 -16.43 7.67 -0.97
N ASN A 23 -16.65 8.90 -0.51
CA ASN A 23 -15.58 9.84 -0.11
C ASN A 23 -14.67 9.31 1.01
N GLY A 24 -15.18 8.44 1.90
CA GLY A 24 -14.37 7.81 2.94
C GLY A 24 -13.27 6.91 2.37
N PHE A 25 -13.63 6.05 1.40
CA PHE A 25 -12.66 5.23 0.66
C PHE A 25 -11.71 6.08 -0.18
N ALA A 26 -12.24 7.11 -0.85
CA ALA A 26 -11.42 8.03 -1.63
C ALA A 26 -10.33 8.69 -0.77
N HIS A 27 -10.69 9.18 0.41
CA HIS A 27 -9.75 9.76 1.37
C HIS A 27 -8.75 8.72 1.87
N PHE A 28 -9.24 7.55 2.29
CA PHE A 28 -8.39 6.47 2.78
C PHE A 28 -7.30 6.08 1.78
N PHE A 29 -7.66 5.79 0.53
CA PHE A 29 -6.67 5.42 -0.48
C PHE A 29 -5.75 6.59 -0.86
N ARG A 30 -6.24 7.84 -0.83
CA ARG A 30 -5.38 9.01 -1.05
C ARG A 30 -4.30 9.13 0.02
N ASP A 31 -4.63 8.90 1.29
CA ASP A 31 -3.65 8.95 2.38
C ASP A 31 -2.57 7.86 2.20
N ASN A 32 -2.99 6.61 1.92
CA ASN A 32 -2.05 5.52 1.64
C ASN A 32 -1.15 5.84 0.44
N SER A 33 -1.67 6.54 -0.59
CA SER A 33 -0.84 6.98 -1.72
C SER A 33 0.28 7.93 -1.32
N HIS A 34 0.02 8.84 -0.37
CA HIS A 34 1.00 9.79 0.11
C HIS A 34 2.04 9.08 0.99
N GLU A 35 1.59 8.18 1.86
CA GLU A 35 2.46 7.35 2.71
C GLU A 35 3.44 6.52 1.85
N GLU A 36 2.93 5.82 0.82
CA GLU A 36 3.77 5.07 -0.12
C GLU A 36 4.74 5.94 -0.93
N ARG A 37 4.43 7.22 -1.11
CA ARG A 37 5.35 8.19 -1.73
C ARG A 37 6.47 8.55 -0.76
N GLU A 38 6.15 8.81 0.50
CA GLU A 38 7.13 9.06 1.55
C GLU A 38 8.05 7.85 1.75
N HIS A 39 7.52 6.63 1.68
CA HIS A 39 8.30 5.39 1.71
C HIS A 39 9.30 5.32 0.55
N ALA A 40 8.87 5.64 -0.67
CA ALA A 40 9.78 5.70 -1.81
C ALA A 40 10.91 6.73 -1.60
N GLU A 41 10.60 7.90 -1.04
CA GLU A 41 11.57 8.96 -0.77
C GLU A 41 12.54 8.61 0.37
N LYS A 42 12.06 7.92 1.43
CA LYS A 42 12.90 7.36 2.50
C LYS A 42 13.96 6.40 1.92
N LEU A 43 13.58 5.47 1.03
CA LEU A 43 14.54 4.56 0.36
C LEU A 43 15.54 5.30 -0.52
N MET A 44 15.09 6.27 -1.31
CA MET A 44 15.97 7.09 -2.15
C MET A 44 16.98 7.88 -1.32
N THR A 45 16.53 8.43 -0.19
CA THR A 45 17.39 9.15 0.76
C THR A 45 18.44 8.21 1.36
N LEU A 46 18.04 7.03 1.83
CA LEU A 46 18.97 6.01 2.32
C LEU A 46 20.02 5.65 1.26
N GLN A 47 19.58 5.40 0.02
CA GLN A 47 20.47 5.03 -1.07
C GLN A 47 21.58 6.08 -1.28
N ASN A 48 21.23 7.37 -1.23
CA ASN A 48 22.21 8.45 -1.32
C ASN A 48 23.12 8.53 -0.08
N HIS A 49 22.56 8.35 1.14
CA HIS A 49 23.35 8.34 2.38
C HIS A 49 24.40 7.22 2.42
N ARG A 50 24.07 6.07 1.83
CA ARG A 50 24.98 4.92 1.72
C ARG A 50 25.97 5.05 0.54
N GLY A 51 25.96 6.18 -0.17
CA GLY A 51 26.83 6.45 -1.31
C GLY A 51 26.44 5.72 -2.60
N GLY A 52 25.26 5.09 -2.61
CA GLY A 52 24.68 4.39 -3.76
C GLY A 52 24.23 5.35 -4.87
N ARG A 53 23.62 4.79 -5.91
CA ARG A 53 23.05 5.55 -7.03
C ARG A 53 21.62 5.10 -7.27
N ILE A 54 20.74 6.05 -7.54
CA ILE A 54 19.33 5.80 -7.83
C ILE A 54 19.18 5.65 -9.34
N PHE A 55 18.56 4.56 -9.77
CA PHE A 55 18.19 4.29 -11.15
C PHE A 55 16.69 4.06 -11.24
N LEU A 56 15.95 5.11 -11.63
CA LEU A 56 14.49 5.02 -11.78
C LEU A 56 14.12 4.19 -13.01
N GLN A 57 12.99 3.49 -12.92
CA GLN A 57 12.42 2.65 -13.97
C GLN A 57 10.99 3.08 -14.28
N ASP A 58 10.44 2.56 -15.37
CA ASP A 58 9.01 2.73 -15.68
C ASP A 58 8.14 2.23 -14.53
N ILE A 59 7.24 3.09 -14.05
CA ILE A 59 6.19 2.69 -13.12
C ILE A 59 5.06 2.11 -13.97
N LYS A 60 4.85 0.79 -13.88
CA LYS A 60 3.75 0.14 -14.59
C LYS A 60 2.41 0.68 -14.13
N LYS A 61 1.47 0.82 -15.06
CA LYS A 61 0.09 1.18 -14.72
C LYS A 61 -0.52 0.11 -13.80
N PRO A 62 -1.50 0.48 -12.94
CA PRO A 62 -2.28 -0.49 -12.19
C PRO A 62 -2.92 -1.54 -13.12
N GLU A 63 -3.12 -2.76 -12.62
CA GLU A 63 -3.63 -3.88 -13.40
C GLU A 63 -5.07 -3.67 -13.89
N ARG A 64 -5.82 -2.78 -13.22
CA ARG A 64 -7.21 -2.45 -13.54
C ARG A 64 -7.46 -0.95 -13.43
N ASP A 65 -8.44 -0.50 -14.21
CA ASP A 65 -8.89 0.89 -14.26
C ASP A 65 -10.21 1.09 -13.47
N GLU A 66 -10.94 0.00 -13.17
CA GLU A 66 -12.11 -0.02 -12.27
C GLU A 66 -11.86 -0.98 -11.09
N TRP A 67 -12.31 -0.59 -9.89
CA TRP A 67 -11.99 -1.30 -8.65
C TRP A 67 -13.16 -2.03 -8.00
N GLY A 68 -14.33 -2.02 -8.66
CA GLY A 68 -15.53 -2.71 -8.18
C GLY A 68 -16.09 -2.06 -6.92
N SER A 69 -16.26 -2.87 -5.87
CA SER A 69 -16.79 -2.46 -4.58
C SER A 69 -15.70 -2.00 -3.61
N GLY A 70 -16.08 -1.32 -2.51
CA GLY A 70 -15.16 -0.97 -1.44
C GLY A 70 -14.48 -2.20 -0.84
N LEU A 71 -15.21 -3.31 -0.70
CA LEU A 71 -14.66 -4.60 -0.26
C LEU A 71 -13.58 -5.12 -1.23
N GLU A 72 -13.88 -5.19 -2.54
CA GLU A 72 -12.92 -5.67 -3.55
C GLU A 72 -11.66 -4.80 -3.60
N ALA A 73 -11.80 -3.48 -3.48
CA ALA A 73 -10.66 -2.57 -3.45
C ALA A 73 -9.78 -2.76 -2.20
N LEU A 74 -10.38 -2.98 -1.03
CA LEU A 74 -9.63 -3.28 0.19
C LEU A 74 -8.92 -4.63 0.13
N GLU A 75 -9.52 -5.64 -0.50
CA GLU A 75 -8.85 -6.92 -0.75
C GLU A 75 -7.65 -6.76 -1.70
N CYS A 76 -7.80 -5.94 -2.74
CA CYS A 76 -6.70 -5.58 -3.64
C CYS A 76 -5.58 -4.84 -2.90
N ALA A 77 -5.92 -3.85 -2.06
CA ALA A 77 -4.97 -3.13 -1.23
C ALA A 77 -4.26 -4.06 -0.24
N LEU A 78 -4.99 -4.96 0.42
CA LEU A 78 -4.42 -5.95 1.33
C LEU A 78 -3.41 -6.87 0.63
N GLN A 79 -3.70 -7.30 -0.60
CA GLN A 79 -2.77 -8.11 -1.37
C GLN A 79 -1.54 -7.31 -1.82
N LEU A 80 -1.73 -6.04 -2.21
CA LEU A 80 -0.64 -5.12 -2.55
C LEU A 80 0.31 -4.95 -1.35
N GLU A 81 -0.21 -4.68 -0.15
CA GLU A 81 0.60 -4.52 1.07
C GLU A 81 1.35 -5.80 1.45
N LYS A 82 0.74 -6.97 1.26
CA LYS A 82 1.42 -8.26 1.47
C LYS A 82 2.57 -8.46 0.48
N ASN A 83 2.40 -8.03 -0.78
CA ASN A 83 3.45 -8.13 -1.79
C ASN A 83 4.62 -7.16 -1.47
N VAL A 84 4.31 -5.93 -1.05
CA VAL A 84 5.32 -4.96 -0.60
C VAL A 84 6.07 -5.50 0.63
N ASN A 85 5.34 -6.02 1.62
CA ASN A 85 5.95 -6.63 2.80
C ASN A 85 6.86 -7.82 2.44
N GLN A 86 6.45 -8.68 1.50
CA GLN A 86 7.32 -9.78 1.05
C GLN A 86 8.61 -9.26 0.41
N ALA A 87 8.54 -8.21 -0.42
CA ALA A 87 9.72 -7.59 -1.01
C ALA A 87 10.66 -6.98 0.06
N LEU A 88 10.10 -6.39 1.12
CA LEU A 88 10.87 -5.87 2.26
C LEU A 88 11.55 -6.99 3.05
N LEU A 89 10.86 -8.11 3.29
CA LEU A 89 11.44 -9.29 3.94
C LEU A 89 12.57 -9.90 3.10
N ASP A 90 12.40 -9.98 1.79
CA ASP A 90 13.43 -10.47 0.88
C ASP A 90 14.66 -9.54 0.87
N LEU A 91 14.43 -8.22 0.91
CA LEU A 91 15.50 -7.22 1.00
C LEU A 91 16.21 -7.25 2.36
N HIS A 92 15.48 -7.47 3.45
CA HIS A 92 16.04 -7.64 4.79
C HIS A 92 16.91 -8.89 4.87
N LYS A 93 16.43 -10.01 4.31
CA LYS A 93 17.22 -11.24 4.19
C LYS A 93 18.50 -10.99 3.40
N LEU A 94 18.41 -10.28 2.26
CA LEU A 94 19.60 -9.92 1.47
C LEU A 94 20.59 -9.09 2.29
N GLY A 95 20.11 -8.09 3.04
CA GLY A 95 20.94 -7.31 3.95
C GLY A 95 21.63 -8.18 5.00
N SER A 96 20.90 -9.15 5.57
CA SER A 96 21.43 -10.10 6.56
C SER A 96 22.50 -11.03 5.95
N ASP A 97 22.24 -11.58 4.76
CA ASP A 97 23.16 -12.45 4.04
C ASP A 97 24.47 -11.72 3.67
N HIS A 98 24.39 -10.39 3.45
CA HIS A 98 25.54 -9.52 3.19
C HIS A 98 26.14 -8.88 4.45
N VAL A 99 25.64 -9.22 5.64
CA VAL A 99 26.10 -8.67 6.93
C VAL A 99 26.03 -7.14 6.95
N ASP A 100 24.91 -6.58 6.48
CA ASP A 100 24.60 -5.14 6.52
C ASP A 100 23.59 -4.83 7.65
N PRO A 101 24.05 -4.71 8.91
CA PRO A 101 23.17 -4.50 10.04
C PRO A 101 22.42 -3.16 9.97
N HIS A 102 23.01 -2.14 9.35
CA HIS A 102 22.36 -0.84 9.20
C HIS A 102 21.19 -0.92 8.21
N MET A 103 21.33 -1.70 7.13
CA MET A 103 20.20 -1.92 6.21
C MET A 103 19.06 -2.67 6.90
N CYS A 104 19.38 -3.72 7.66
CA CYS A 104 18.38 -4.49 8.40
C CYS A 104 17.64 -3.62 9.42
N ASP A 105 18.37 -2.87 10.25
CA ASP A 105 17.80 -1.95 11.24
C ASP A 105 16.92 -0.86 10.61
N PHE A 106 17.35 -0.30 9.47
CA PHE A 106 16.56 0.68 8.73
C PHE A 106 15.20 0.11 8.28
N LEU A 107 15.19 -1.11 7.73
CA LEU A 107 13.95 -1.77 7.29
C LEU A 107 13.05 -2.12 8.49
N GLU A 108 13.63 -2.62 9.57
CA GLU A 108 12.91 -2.94 10.81
C GLU A 108 12.24 -1.69 11.42
N THR A 109 12.99 -0.59 11.49
CA THR A 109 12.55 0.65 12.12
C THR A 109 11.49 1.38 11.30
N HIS A 110 11.65 1.45 9.99
CA HIS A 110 10.87 2.36 9.14
C HIS A 110 9.86 1.69 8.22
N TYR A 111 9.82 0.35 8.14
CA TYR A 111 8.95 -0.35 7.19
C TYR A 111 8.25 -1.56 7.80
N LEU A 112 8.99 -2.51 8.40
CA LEU A 112 8.40 -3.80 8.76
C LEU A 112 7.30 -3.69 9.82
N ASN A 113 7.45 -2.78 10.79
CA ASN A 113 6.38 -2.52 11.76
C ASN A 113 5.17 -1.83 11.10
N GLU A 114 5.41 -0.81 10.27
CA GLU A 114 4.37 -0.07 9.54
C GLU A 114 3.56 -1.03 8.63
N GLN A 115 4.21 -1.95 7.91
CA GLN A 115 3.54 -2.97 7.09
C GLN A 115 2.64 -3.89 7.91
N VAL A 116 3.09 -4.34 9.09
CA VAL A 116 2.27 -5.23 9.94
C VAL A 116 1.00 -4.51 10.42
N GLU A 117 1.13 -3.24 10.81
CA GLU A 117 -0.01 -2.41 11.21
C GLU A 117 -0.97 -2.14 10.05
N ALA A 118 -0.45 -1.80 8.87
CA ALA A 118 -1.24 -1.57 7.66
C ALA A 118 -2.01 -2.83 7.24
N ILE A 119 -1.34 -3.99 7.17
CA ILE A 119 -1.95 -5.28 6.84
C ILE A 119 -3.03 -5.65 7.85
N LYS A 120 -2.80 -5.41 9.14
CA LYS A 120 -3.79 -5.66 10.20
C LYS A 120 -5.03 -4.77 10.02
N LYS A 121 -4.82 -3.47 9.79
CA LYS A 121 -5.90 -2.49 9.57
C LYS A 121 -6.75 -2.86 8.36
N LEU A 122 -6.12 -3.17 7.23
CA LEU A 122 -6.82 -3.61 6.02
C LEU A 122 -7.59 -4.92 6.24
N GLY A 123 -6.99 -5.90 6.93
CA GLY A 123 -7.66 -7.15 7.28
C GLY A 123 -8.90 -6.96 8.17
N ASP A 124 -8.85 -6.01 9.10
CA ASP A 124 -10.01 -5.64 9.92
C ASP A 124 -11.12 -5.00 9.09
N CYS A 125 -10.78 -4.07 8.20
CA CYS A 125 -11.72 -3.43 7.29
C CYS A 125 -12.41 -4.45 6.37
N VAL A 126 -11.65 -5.36 5.75
CA VAL A 126 -12.20 -6.46 4.94
C VAL A 126 -13.15 -7.33 5.76
N THR A 127 -12.76 -7.70 6.99
CA THR A 127 -13.59 -8.52 7.87
C THR A 127 -14.90 -7.83 8.25
N ASN A 128 -14.85 -6.53 8.57
CA ASN A 128 -16.05 -5.76 8.94
C ASN A 128 -17.02 -5.63 7.77
N LEU A 129 -16.55 -5.25 6.57
CA LEU A 129 -17.40 -5.12 5.40
C LEU A 129 -18.01 -6.45 4.96
N SER A 130 -17.21 -7.54 5.03
CA SER A 130 -17.72 -8.89 4.75
C SER A 130 -18.85 -9.28 5.70
N ARG A 131 -18.72 -8.95 7.00
CA ARG A 131 -19.77 -9.21 8.01
C ARG A 131 -21.01 -8.34 7.82
N MET A 132 -20.86 -7.17 7.20
CA MET A 132 -21.97 -6.29 6.84
C MET A 132 -22.64 -6.67 5.52
N GLU A 133 -22.20 -7.77 4.89
CA GLU A 133 -22.69 -8.31 3.62
C GLU A 133 -22.44 -7.37 2.43
N ALA A 134 -21.38 -6.57 2.47
CA ALA A 134 -20.89 -5.87 1.28
C ALA A 134 -20.45 -6.88 0.20
N PRO A 135 -20.66 -6.61 -1.10
CA PRO A 135 -21.32 -5.43 -1.66
C PRO A 135 -22.84 -5.56 -1.80
N HIS A 136 -23.45 -6.67 -1.39
CA HIS A 136 -24.89 -6.92 -1.55
C HIS A 136 -25.74 -5.95 -0.71
N ASN A 137 -25.23 -5.52 0.43
CA ASN A 137 -25.82 -4.49 1.27
C ASN A 137 -25.17 -3.12 0.97
N GLY A 138 -25.79 -2.30 0.12
CA GLY A 138 -25.26 -0.99 -0.25
C GLY A 138 -25.06 -0.01 0.92
N MET A 139 -25.73 -0.21 2.07
CA MET A 139 -25.49 0.59 3.27
C MET A 139 -24.17 0.23 3.96
N ALA A 140 -23.63 -0.96 3.71
CA ALA A 140 -22.41 -1.44 4.37
C ALA A 140 -21.18 -0.61 3.99
N GLU A 141 -21.11 -0.10 2.75
CA GLU A 141 -19.98 0.69 2.27
C GLU A 141 -20.12 2.19 2.57
N TYR A 142 -21.29 2.60 3.09
CA TYR A 142 -21.58 3.98 3.47
C TYR A 142 -21.43 4.24 4.98
N LEU A 143 -21.60 3.20 5.81
CA LEU A 143 -21.52 3.24 7.28
C LEU A 143 -20.08 3.12 7.78
#